data_AF-A0A0P9DW94-F1
#
_entry.id   AF-A0A0P9DW94-F1
#
_cell.length_a   1.000
_cell.length_b   1.000
_cell.length_c   1.000
_cell.angle_alpha   90.00
_cell.angle_beta   90.00
_cell.angle_gamma   90.00
#
_symmetry.space_group_name_H-M   'P 1'
#
loop_
_entity.id
_entity.type
_entity.pdbx_description
1 polymer ?
#
loop_
_entity_poly.entity_id
_entity_poly.type
_entity_poly.pdbx_seq_one_letter_code
_entity_poly.pdbx_strand_id
1 'polypeptide(L)'
;MTTTIKIEDDKKEKLDKFLASLLLKEGMKITLQEAVGLMVDYALENQEEIIKRLKDMPPLEDDQAWKSLENPMHWGIKDSSKRIDEFLYGR
;
A
#
# COMPACT_ATOMS: atom_id res chain seq x y z
N MET A 1 17.18 -5.57 8.52
CA MET A 1 17.28 -4.94 7.18
C MET A 1 16.37 -3.72 7.16
N THR A 2 16.76 -2.65 6.49
CA THR A 2 15.94 -1.44 6.38
C THR A 2 15.46 -1.28 4.94
N THR A 3 14.18 -0.93 4.77
CA THR A 3 13.54 -0.69 3.48
C THR A 3 13.04 0.75 3.46
N THR A 4 13.17 1.42 2.32
CA THR A 4 12.65 2.79 2.14
C THR A 4 11.19 2.74 1.73
N ILE A 5 10.34 3.50 2.42
CA ILE A 5 8.92 3.64 2.11
C ILE A 5 8.69 5.07 1.63
N LYS A 6 7.99 5.23 0.50
CA LYS A 6 7.56 6.55 0.02
C LYS A 6 6.30 6.95 0.76
N ILE A 7 6.31 8.14 1.33
CA ILE A 7 5.15 8.74 1.99
C ILE A 7 4.89 10.11 1.39
N GLU A 8 3.63 10.54 1.37
CA GLU A 8 3.28 11.90 0.96
C GLU A 8 3.78 12.93 1.99
N ASP A 9 4.16 14.10 1.50
CA ASP A 9 4.73 15.17 2.33
C ASP A 9 3.77 15.61 3.45
N ASP A 10 2.46 15.67 3.18
CA ASP A 10 1.43 16.00 4.19
C ASP A 10 1.40 15.00 5.36
N LYS A 11 1.62 13.72 5.07
CA LYS A 11 1.65 12.67 6.10
C LYS A 11 2.94 12.74 6.90
N LYS A 12 4.06 13.05 6.24
CA LYS A 12 5.34 13.29 6.88
C LYS A 12 5.25 14.44 7.88
N GLU A 13 4.67 15.57 7.46
CA GLU A 13 4.57 16.76 8.32
C GLU A 13 3.71 16.51 9.57
N LYS A 14 2.62 15.74 9.43
CA LYS A 14 1.80 15.31 10.57
C LYS A 14 2.60 14.43 11.54
N LEU A 15 3.41 13.52 11.02
CA LEU A 15 4.24 12.64 11.84
C LEU A 15 5.33 13.43 12.57
N ASP A 16 5.99 14.37 11.90
CA ASP A 16 6.99 15.26 12.51
C ASP A 16 6.36 16.14 13.62
N LYS A 17 5.16 16.68 13.40
CA LYS A 17 4.41 17.41 14.43
C LYS A 17 4.07 16.53 15.64
N PHE A 18 3.68 15.29 15.40
CA PHE A 18 3.41 14.34 16.47
C PHE A 18 4.65 14.06 17.32
N LEU A 19 5.79 13.79 16.67
CA LEU A 19 7.08 13.58 17.36
C LEU A 19 7.53 14.81 18.15
N ALA A 20 7.39 16.01 17.58
CA ALA A 20 7.68 17.25 18.28
C ALA A 20 6.77 17.43 19.50
N SER A 21 5.49 17.09 19.39
CA SER A 21 4.54 17.17 20.51
C SER A 21 4.88 16.19 21.63
N LEU A 22 5.31 14.97 21.30
CA LEU A 22 5.81 13.97 22.25
C LEU A 22 7.06 14.46 22.96
N LEU A 23 8.01 15.03 22.23
CA LEU A 23 9.23 15.58 22.81
C LEU A 23 8.94 16.74 23.76
N LEU A 24 8.01 17.62 23.41
CA LEU A 24 7.64 18.78 24.24
C LEU A 24 6.81 18.41 25.47
N LYS A 25 5.91 17.42 25.37
CA LYS A 25 4.99 17.06 26.46
C LYS A 25 5.53 15.98 27.38
N GLU A 26 6.11 14.93 26.80
CA GLU A 26 6.55 13.73 27.53
C GLU A 26 8.08 13.71 27.72
N GLY A 27 8.83 14.62 27.08
CA GLY A 27 10.29 14.63 27.14
C GLY A 27 10.95 13.45 26.43
N MET A 28 10.18 12.65 25.69
CA MET A 28 10.67 11.44 25.03
C MET A 28 11.28 11.79 23.68
N LYS A 29 12.56 11.46 23.51
CA LYS A 29 13.26 11.58 22.22
C LYS A 29 13.22 10.24 21.50
N ILE A 30 12.37 10.17 20.49
CA ILE A 30 12.12 9.00 19.66
C ILE A 30 12.48 9.35 18.21
N THR A 31 13.14 8.45 17.49
CA THR A 31 13.42 8.64 16.06
C THR A 31 12.18 8.36 15.21
N LEU A 32 12.12 8.95 14.02
CA LEU A 32 11.00 8.74 13.10
C LEU A 32 10.87 7.26 12.68
N GLN A 33 12.00 6.56 12.55
CA GLN A 33 12.01 5.12 12.26
C GLN A 33 11.39 4.30 13.40
N GLU A 34 11.73 4.58 14.65
CA GLU A 34 11.16 3.89 15.81
C GLU A 34 9.67 4.16 15.96
N ALA A 35 9.23 5.40 15.71
CA ALA A 35 7.83 5.76 15.77
C ALA A 35 7.00 5.05 14.71
N VAL A 36 7.51 5.02 13.47
CA VAL A 36 6.86 4.29 12.38
C VAL A 36 6.84 2.80 12.69
N GLY A 37 7.93 2.24 13.22
CA GLY A 37 7.99 0.84 13.66
C GLY A 37 6.88 0.50 14.66
N LEU A 38 6.80 1.26 15.76
CA LEU A 38 5.76 1.09 16.78
C LEU A 38 4.35 1.25 16.23
N MET A 39 4.12 2.22 15.34
CA MET A 39 2.82 2.40 14.70
C MET A 39 2.45 1.22 13.80
N VAL A 40 3.41 0.65 13.07
CA VAL A 40 3.20 -0.53 12.23
C VAL A 40 2.93 -1.76 13.09
N ASP A 41 3.69 -1.97 14.16
CA ASP A 41 3.48 -3.10 15.07
C ASP A 41 2.09 -3.01 15.74
N TYR A 42 1.74 -1.84 16.26
CA TYR A 42 0.42 -1.58 16.84
C TYR A 42 -0.71 -1.78 15.81
N ALA A 43 -0.50 -1.36 14.57
CA ALA A 43 -1.42 -1.56 13.46
C ALA A 43 -1.64 -3.05 13.16
N LEU A 44 -0.57 -3.85 13.14
CA LEU A 44 -0.64 -5.28 12.89
C LEU A 44 -1.26 -6.06 14.04
N GLU A 45 -1.05 -5.64 15.28
CA GLU A 45 -1.71 -6.21 16.46
C GLU A 45 -3.23 -5.95 16.47
N ASN A 46 -3.67 -4.80 15.93
CA ASN A 46 -5.09 -4.41 15.82
C ASN A 46 -5.66 -4.68 14.42
N GLN A 47 -5.38 -5.87 13.87
CA GLN A 47 -5.67 -6.23 12.49
C GLN A 47 -7.15 -6.06 12.10
N GLU A 48 -8.10 -6.35 13.01
CA GLU A 48 -9.54 -6.23 12.74
C GLU A 48 -9.97 -4.78 12.43
N GLU A 49 -9.41 -3.82 13.15
CA GLU A 49 -9.76 -2.40 13.02
C GLU A 49 -9.17 -1.80 11.75
N ILE A 50 -7.99 -2.28 11.35
CA ILE A 50 -7.39 -1.96 10.06
C ILE A 50 -8.15 -2.59 8.89
N ILE A 51 -8.54 -3.86 8.99
CA ILE A 51 -9.35 -4.51 7.95
C ILE A 51 -10.67 -3.75 7.75
N LYS A 52 -11.29 -3.27 8.83
CA LYS A 52 -12.53 -2.48 8.75
C LYS A 52 -12.33 -1.16 7.99
N ARG A 53 -11.22 -0.44 8.24
CA ARG A 53 -10.89 0.79 7.51
C ARG A 53 -10.43 0.53 6.07
N LEU A 54 -9.76 -0.58 5.81
CA LEU A 54 -9.37 -1.01 4.47
C LEU A 54 -10.59 -1.42 3.63
N LYS A 55 -11.62 -2.04 4.24
CA LYS A 55 -12.88 -2.40 3.57
C LYS A 55 -13.74 -1.20 3.16
N ASP A 56 -13.49 -0.02 3.71
CA ASP A 56 -14.09 1.24 3.25
C ASP A 56 -13.46 1.74 1.93
N MET A 57 -12.35 1.13 1.48
CA MET A 57 -11.89 1.29 0.10
C MET A 57 -12.72 0.42 -0.82
N PRO A 58 -12.97 0.86 -2.07
CA PRO A 58 -13.76 0.10 -3.02
C PRO A 58 -13.17 -1.32 -3.14
N PRO A 59 -14.02 -2.36 -3.09
CA PRO A 59 -13.55 -3.73 -3.29
C PRO A 59 -12.86 -3.84 -4.65
N LEU A 60 -11.91 -4.78 -4.79
CA LEU A 60 -11.22 -5.07 -6.06
C LEU A 60 -12.21 -5.29 -7.23
N GLU A 61 -13.41 -5.78 -6.94
CA GLU A 61 -14.52 -5.96 -7.88
C GLU A 61 -15.01 -4.64 -8.51
N ASP A 62 -14.83 -3.50 -7.84
CA ASP A 62 -15.15 -2.16 -8.34
C ASP A 62 -13.97 -1.48 -9.04
N ASP A 63 -12.77 -2.08 -9.01
CA ASP A 63 -11.61 -1.57 -9.74
C ASP A 63 -11.91 -1.60 -11.25
N GLN A 64 -11.71 -0.47 -11.92
CA GLN A 64 -11.96 -0.32 -13.34
C GLN A 64 -11.08 -1.28 -14.17
N ALA A 65 -9.87 -1.60 -13.68
CA ALA A 65 -9.02 -2.61 -14.30
C ALA A 65 -9.63 -4.01 -14.18
N TRP A 66 -10.27 -4.34 -13.05
CA TRP A 66 -10.90 -5.63 -12.82
C TRP A 66 -12.16 -5.82 -13.68
N LYS A 67 -13.02 -4.79 -13.76
CA LYS A 67 -14.19 -4.79 -14.67
C LYS A 67 -13.78 -4.89 -16.15
N SER A 68 -12.62 -4.35 -16.51
CA SER A 68 -12.08 -4.44 -17.86
C SER A 68 -11.57 -5.85 -18.23
N LEU A 69 -11.35 -6.73 -17.24
CA LEU A 69 -11.02 -8.14 -17.48
C LEU A 69 -12.25 -8.97 -17.84
N GLU A 70 -13.44 -8.60 -17.37
CA GLU A 70 -14.69 -9.32 -17.70
C GLU A 70 -15.16 -9.06 -19.14
N ASN A 71 -14.92 -7.86 -19.66
CA ASN A 71 -15.15 -7.51 -21.06
C ASN A 71 -13.90 -6.88 -21.68
N PRO A 72 -12.89 -7.70 -22.01
CA PRO A 72 -11.68 -7.20 -22.64
C PRO A 72 -12.02 -6.65 -24.03
N MET A 73 -11.47 -5.48 -24.35
CA MET A 73 -11.65 -4.89 -25.66
C MET A 73 -11.02 -5.79 -26.71
N HIS A 74 -11.84 -6.40 -27.56
CA HIS A 74 -11.37 -7.25 -28.65
C HIS A 74 -10.86 -6.37 -29.79
N TRP A 75 -9.55 -6.15 -29.85
CA TRP A 75 -8.87 -5.35 -30.89
C TRP A 75 -8.85 -6.02 -32.27
N GLY A 76 -9.47 -7.20 -32.44
CA GLY A 76 -9.49 -7.96 -33.69
C GLY A 76 -8.14 -8.58 -34.08
N ILE A 77 -7.11 -8.38 -33.26
CA ILE A 77 -5.78 -8.98 -33.43
C ILE A 77 -5.76 -10.28 -32.62
N LYS A 78 -5.34 -11.37 -33.26
CA LYS A 78 -5.22 -12.67 -32.62
C LYS A 78 -4.08 -12.61 -31.61
N ASP A 79 -4.43 -12.55 -30.33
CA ASP A 79 -3.45 -12.49 -29.25
C ASP A 79 -2.88 -13.89 -28.97
N SER A 80 -1.59 -13.94 -28.67
CA SER A 80 -0.91 -15.17 -28.28
C SER A 80 -0.90 -15.33 -26.76
N SER A 81 -1.89 -14.77 -26.05
CA SER A 81 -1.90 -14.70 -24.58
C SER A 81 -1.76 -16.07 -23.90
N LYS A 82 -2.24 -17.14 -24.55
CA LYS A 82 -2.09 -18.53 -24.08
C LYS A 82 -0.73 -19.17 -24.39
N ARG A 83 0.07 -18.56 -25.27
CA ARG A 83 1.36 -19.05 -25.77
C ARG A 83 2.48 -18.02 -25.52
N ILE A 84 2.27 -17.10 -24.57
CA ILE A 84 3.26 -16.07 -24.23
C ILE A 84 4.61 -16.71 -23.93
N ASP A 85 4.59 -17.83 -23.20
CA ASP A 85 5.82 -18.51 -22.83
C ASP A 85 6.58 -19.08 -24.02
N GLU A 86 5.89 -19.55 -25.05
CA GLU A 86 6.52 -20.06 -26.28
C GLU A 86 7.16 -18.93 -27.09
N PHE A 87 6.55 -17.73 -27.10
CA PHE A 87 7.06 -16.58 -27.85
C PHE A 87 8.14 -15.78 -27.11
N LEU A 88 8.05 -15.67 -25.78
CA LEU A 88 9.02 -14.92 -24.97
C LEU A 88 10.19 -15.80 -24.51
N TYR A 89 9.92 -17.08 -24.22
CA TYR A 89 10.93 -17.99 -23.64
C TYR A 89 11.30 -19.16 -24.55
N GLY A 90 10.63 -19.34 -25.69
CA GLY A 90 11.03 -20.31 -26.71
C GLY A 90 10.93 -21.78 -26.31
N ARG A 91 10.06 -22.13 -25.35
CA ARG A 91 9.76 -23.52 -24.97
C ARG A 91 8.47 -24.01 -25.59
#